data_AF-A0AA95HH81-F1
#
_entry.id   AF-A0AA95HH81-F1
#
_cell.length_a   1.000
_cell.length_b   1.000
_cell.length_c   1.000
_cell.angle_alpha   90.00
_cell.angle_beta   90.00
_cell.angle_gamma   90.00
#
_symmetry.space_group_name_H-M   'P 1'
#
loop_
_entity.id
_entity.type
_entity.pdbx_description
1 polymer ?
#
loop_
_entity_poly.entity_id
_entity_poly.type
_entity_poly.pdbx_seq_one_letter_code
_entity_poly.pdbx_strand_id
1 'polypeptide(L)'
;MNSTERALIAQRWSLLQIEVLPCFNDAFGTLTPKLEKLIHVLELTRIEDFVRSFRDGSGRPATERSWFANAFVAKSVLNIVNTRALIDRLQNDRVTVHGTAPLKRQEIQ
;
A
#
# COMPACT_ATOMS: atom_id res chain seq x y z
N MET A 1 17.94 -13.10 14.93
CA MET A 1 18.24 -11.82 14.25
C MET A 1 19.71 -11.47 14.42
N ASN A 2 20.50 -11.59 13.35
CA ASN A 2 21.94 -11.29 13.33
C ASN A 2 22.19 -9.75 13.23
N SER A 3 23.44 -9.32 13.36
CA SER A 3 23.81 -7.88 13.34
C SER A 3 23.54 -7.21 11.99
N THR A 4 23.71 -7.93 10.89
CA THR A 4 23.44 -7.46 9.53
C THR A 4 21.95 -7.20 9.30
N GLU A 5 21.08 -8.12 9.74
CA GLU A 5 19.62 -7.96 9.66
C GLU A 5 19.14 -6.73 10.42
N ARG A 6 19.69 -6.48 11.61
CA ARG A 6 19.38 -5.28 12.40
C ARG A 6 19.79 -3.99 11.69
N ALA A 7 20.99 -3.97 11.12
CA ALA A 7 21.50 -2.81 10.39
C ALA A 7 20.61 -2.48 9.18
N LEU A 8 20.19 -3.50 8.43
CA LEU A 8 19.29 -3.34 7.28
C LEU A 8 17.92 -2.78 7.70
N ILE A 9 17.33 -3.31 8.77
CA ILE A 9 16.04 -2.83 9.28
C ILE A 9 16.15 -1.37 9.74
N ALA A 10 17.21 -1.03 10.49
CA ALA A 10 17.43 0.34 10.96
C ALA A 10 17.66 1.32 9.80
N GLN A 11 18.44 0.92 8.79
CA GLN A 11 18.66 1.73 7.60
C GLN A 11 17.35 1.99 6.85
N ARG A 12 16.54 0.95 6.60
CA ARG A 12 15.25 1.10 5.91
C ARG A 12 14.28 1.95 6.70
N TRP A 13 14.21 1.75 8.02
CA TRP A 13 13.39 2.59 8.89
C TRP A 13 13.77 4.06 8.75
N SER A 14 15.06 4.37 8.74
CA SER A 14 15.56 5.74 8.56
C SER A 14 15.15 6.33 7.20
N LEU A 15 15.39 5.61 6.09
CA LEU A 15 15.02 6.05 4.74
C LEU A 15 13.51 6.29 4.61
N LEU A 16 12.69 5.43 5.21
CA LEU A 16 11.24 5.54 5.17
C LEU A 16 10.75 6.85 5.81
N GLN A 17 11.35 7.24 6.94
CA GLN A 17 10.96 8.43 7.70
C GLN A 17 11.49 9.73 7.06
N ILE A 18 12.72 9.72 6.54
CA ILE A 18 13.41 10.93 6.10
C ILE A 18 13.09 11.28 4.64
N GLU A 19 12.79 10.27 3.81
CA GLU A 19 12.63 10.47 2.37
C GLU A 19 11.24 10.06 1.88
N VAL A 20 10.84 8.82 2.15
CA VAL A 20 9.62 8.25 1.54
C VAL A 20 8.37 8.95 2.07
N LEU A 21 8.15 8.99 3.39
CA LEU A 21 6.95 9.59 3.95
C LEU A 21 6.79 11.09 3.63
N PRO A 22 7.86 11.92 3.72
CA PRO A 22 7.79 13.31 3.26
C PRO A 22 7.42 13.43 1.78
N CYS A 23 8.05 12.64 0.90
CA CYS A 23 7.74 12.64 -0.54
C CYS A 23 6.26 12.28 -0.81
N PHE A 24 5.71 11.33 -0.06
CA PHE A 24 4.28 11.00 -0.14
C PHE A 24 3.39 12.16 0.32
N ASN A 25 3.75 12.82 1.42
CA ASN A 25 3.00 13.97 1.93
C ASN A 25 3.02 15.15 0.93
N ASP A 26 4.14 15.37 0.26
CA ASP A 26 4.29 16.42 -0.76
C ASP A 26 3.46 16.10 -2.02
N ALA A 27 3.43 14.82 -2.44
CA ALA A 27 2.72 14.40 -3.64
C ALA A 27 1.20 14.24 -3.47
N PHE A 28 0.76 13.78 -2.30
CA PHE A 28 -0.64 13.37 -2.06
C PHE A 28 -1.33 14.12 -0.91
N GLY A 29 -0.64 15.07 -0.28
CA GLY A 29 -1.09 15.73 0.94
C GLY A 29 -0.87 14.87 2.18
N THR A 30 -1.24 15.40 3.35
CA THR A 30 -1.00 14.74 4.63
C THR A 30 -1.63 13.35 4.70
N LEU A 31 -0.80 12.33 4.86
CA LEU A 31 -1.22 10.96 5.04
C LEU A 31 -2.05 10.80 6.32
N THR A 32 -3.14 10.04 6.24
CA THR A 32 -3.85 9.63 7.45
C THR A 32 -3.01 8.62 8.24
N PRO A 33 -3.13 8.55 9.58
CA PRO A 33 -2.36 7.59 10.39
C PRO A 33 -2.53 6.13 9.95
N LYS A 34 -3.68 5.76 9.37
CA LYS A 34 -3.93 4.42 8.83
C LYS A 34 -3.14 4.15 7.55
N LEU A 35 -2.99 5.14 6.67
CA LEU A 35 -2.23 5.01 5.42
C LEU A 35 -0.72 5.00 5.70
N GLU A 36 -0.25 5.85 6.61
CA GLU A 36 1.14 5.82 7.08
C GLU A 36 1.50 4.46 7.71
N LYS A 37 0.63 3.94 8.58
CA LYS A 37 0.78 2.57 9.12
C LYS A 37 0.86 1.52 8.02
N LEU A 38 0.03 1.63 6.97
CA LEU A 38 0.08 0.70 5.85
C LEU A 38 1.43 0.75 5.12
N ILE A 39 1.93 1.95 4.85
CA ILE A 39 3.25 2.15 4.22
C ILE A 39 4.34 1.49 5.09
N HIS A 40 4.33 1.72 6.41
CA HIS A 40 5.25 1.06 7.33
C HIS A 40 5.18 -0.45 7.27
N VAL A 41 3.98 -1.04 7.30
CA VAL A 41 3.83 -2.48 7.27
C VAL A 41 4.36 -3.05 5.95
N LEU A 42 4.01 -2.46 4.80
CA LEU A 42 4.48 -2.96 3.51
C LEU A 42 6.00 -2.87 3.38
N GLU A 43 6.61 -1.75 3.77
CA GLU A 43 8.06 -1.56 3.62
C GLU A 43 8.91 -2.39 4.59
N LEU A 44 8.42 -2.62 5.81
CA LEU A 44 9.15 -3.43 6.78
C LEU A 44 8.94 -4.93 6.57
N THR A 45 7.74 -5.35 6.18
CA THR A 45 7.44 -6.79 6.02
C THR A 45 7.88 -7.34 4.68
N ARG A 46 7.83 -6.53 3.61
CA ARG A 46 8.20 -6.95 2.26
C ARG A 46 7.56 -8.25 1.84
N ILE A 47 6.25 -8.34 2.09
CA ILE A 47 5.47 -9.56 1.91
C ILE A 47 5.58 -10.13 0.49
N GLU A 48 5.83 -9.28 -0.51
CA GLU A 48 6.03 -9.69 -1.89
C GLU A 48 7.23 -10.63 -2.07
N ASP A 49 8.29 -10.47 -1.27
CA ASP A 49 9.52 -11.26 -1.40
C ASP A 49 9.26 -12.73 -0.98
N PHE A 50 8.24 -12.97 -0.15
CA PHE A 50 7.82 -14.31 0.29
C PHE A 50 6.96 -15.06 -0.74
N VAL A 51 6.34 -14.35 -1.69
CA VAL A 51 5.43 -14.96 -2.69
C VAL A 51 6.01 -15.00 -4.11
N ARG A 52 7.16 -14.35 -4.32
CA ARG A 52 7.85 -14.29 -5.62
C ARG A 52 8.57 -15.59 -5.98
N SER A 53 9.20 -16.27 -5.03
CA SER A 53 10.18 -17.34 -5.26
C SER A 53 9.62 -18.72 -5.62
N PHE A 54 8.31 -18.86 -5.81
CA PHE A 54 7.71 -20.14 -6.19
C PHE A 54 8.04 -20.49 -7.65
N ARG A 55 8.97 -21.45 -7.85
CA ARG A 55 9.51 -21.87 -9.16
C ARG A 55 8.62 -22.87 -9.90
N ASP A 56 7.88 -23.73 -9.20
CA ASP A 56 7.27 -24.94 -9.81
C ASP A 56 5.74 -25.02 -9.64
N GLY A 57 5.02 -23.92 -9.86
CA GLY A 57 3.57 -23.86 -9.66
C GLY A 57 2.76 -23.49 -10.88
N SER A 58 1.77 -24.31 -11.23
CA SER A 58 0.61 -23.84 -11.99
C SER A 58 -0.12 -22.76 -11.20
N GLY A 59 -0.41 -21.61 -11.80
CA GLY A 59 -1.15 -20.53 -11.15
C GLY A 59 -0.82 -19.13 -11.67
N ARG A 60 -1.00 -18.13 -10.80
CA ARG A 60 -0.79 -16.71 -11.11
C ARG A 60 0.71 -16.39 -11.24
N PRO A 61 1.14 -15.55 -12.20
CA PRO A 61 2.52 -15.06 -12.31
C PRO A 61 3.06 -14.44 -11.03
N ALA A 62 4.38 -14.48 -10.81
CA ALA A 62 5.03 -13.97 -9.59
C ALA A 62 4.72 -12.49 -9.29
N THR A 63 4.62 -11.67 -10.33
CA THR A 63 4.22 -10.26 -10.21
C THR A 63 2.80 -10.10 -9.69
N GLU A 64 1.85 -10.89 -10.22
CA GLU A 64 0.46 -10.86 -9.76
C GLU A 64 0.33 -11.34 -8.31
N ARG A 65 1.09 -12.37 -7.93
CA ARG A 65 1.15 -12.84 -6.54
C ARG A 65 1.64 -11.74 -5.59
N SER A 66 2.66 -10.98 -6.01
CA SER A 66 3.17 -9.83 -5.25
C SER A 66 2.08 -8.78 -5.02
N TRP A 67 1.31 -8.47 -6.06
CA TRP A 67 0.19 -7.53 -5.95
C TRP A 67 -0.90 -8.04 -5.00
N PHE A 68 -1.25 -9.33 -5.07
CA PHE A 68 -2.21 -9.93 -4.15
C PHE A 68 -1.73 -9.88 -2.71
N ALA A 69 -0.46 -10.21 -2.44
CA ALA A 69 0.10 -10.16 -1.10
C ALA A 69 0.00 -8.74 -0.50
N ASN A 70 0.40 -7.72 -1.26
CA ASN A 70 0.28 -6.33 -0.85
C ASN A 70 -1.18 -5.90 -0.63
N ALA A 71 -2.10 -6.32 -1.51
CA ALA A 71 -3.52 -6.04 -1.38
C ALA A 71 -4.13 -6.68 -0.13
N PHE A 72 -3.74 -7.92 0.23
CA PHE A 72 -4.22 -8.58 1.44
C PHE A 72 -3.67 -7.95 2.72
N VAL A 73 -2.42 -7.49 2.72
CA VAL A 73 -1.87 -6.70 3.82
C VAL A 73 -2.64 -5.38 3.96
N ALA A 74 -2.87 -4.66 2.85
CA ALA A 74 -3.67 -3.44 2.84
C ALA A 74 -5.07 -3.65 3.39
N LYS A 75 -5.74 -4.72 2.94
CA LYS A 75 -7.07 -5.12 3.44
C LYS A 75 -7.07 -5.27 4.96
N SER A 76 -6.10 -5.99 5.51
CA SER A 76 -5.98 -6.26 6.94
C SER A 76 -5.68 -4.99 7.75
N VAL A 77 -4.73 -4.16 7.30
CA VAL A 77 -4.34 -2.93 8.01
C VAL A 77 -5.47 -1.88 7.99
N LEU A 78 -6.18 -1.78 6.86
CA LEU A 78 -7.30 -0.84 6.70
C LEU A 78 -8.61 -1.37 7.31
N ASN A 79 -8.61 -2.59 7.85
CA ASN A 79 -9.78 -3.26 8.42
C ASN A 79 -10.95 -3.36 7.43
N ILE A 80 -10.66 -3.75 6.19
CA ILE A 80 -11.67 -3.94 5.14
C ILE A 80 -12.07 -5.41 5.11
N VAL A 81 -13.33 -5.72 5.35
CA VAL A 81 -13.79 -7.11 5.58
C VAL A 81 -13.79 -7.94 4.29
N ASN A 82 -14.30 -7.39 3.19
CA ASN A 82 -14.48 -8.13 1.94
C ASN A 82 -13.61 -7.55 0.81
N THR A 83 -13.26 -8.40 -0.15
CA THR A 83 -12.36 -8.00 -1.26
C THR A 83 -13.04 -7.01 -2.22
N ARG A 84 -14.38 -7.07 -2.33
CA ARG A 84 -15.17 -6.13 -3.11
C ARG A 84 -15.01 -4.69 -2.59
N ALA A 85 -15.13 -4.47 -1.28
CA ALA A 85 -14.93 -3.15 -0.69
C ALA A 85 -13.51 -2.61 -0.87
N LEU A 86 -12.49 -3.49 -0.92
CA LEU A 86 -11.12 -3.05 -1.25
C LEU A 86 -11.04 -2.57 -2.71
N ILE A 87 -11.63 -3.32 -3.64
CA ILE A 87 -11.68 -2.94 -5.07
C ILE A 87 -12.42 -1.61 -5.23
N ASP A 88 -13.59 -1.47 -4.62
CA ASP A 88 -14.40 -0.25 -4.70
C ASP A 88 -13.64 0.95 -4.12
N ARG A 89 -12.94 0.77 -2.99
CA ARG A 89 -12.07 1.81 -2.42
C ARG A 89 -10.95 2.21 -3.38
N LEU A 90 -10.23 1.25 -3.94
CA LEU A 90 -9.12 1.53 -4.88
C LEU A 90 -9.60 2.26 -6.14
N GLN A 91 -10.81 1.94 -6.62
CA GLN A 91 -11.41 2.63 -7.75
C GLN A 91 -11.74 4.09 -7.40
N ASN A 92 -12.30 4.34 -6.23
CA ASN A 92 -12.59 5.70 -5.77
C ASN A 92 -11.32 6.52 -5.52
N ASP A 93 -10.29 5.93 -4.90
CA ASP A 93 -9.01 6.61 -4.61
C ASP A 93 -8.28 7.00 -5.91
N ARG A 94 -8.38 6.18 -6.98
CA ARG A 94 -7.82 6.50 -8.31
C ARG A 94 -8.51 7.69 -8.98
N VAL A 95 -9.82 7.84 -8.80
CA VAL A 95 -10.58 8.99 -9.34
C VAL A 95 -10.13 10.29 -8.65
N THR A 96 -9.81 10.22 -7.35
CA THR A 96 -9.30 11.36 -6.59
C THR A 96 -7.90 11.78 -7.03
N VAL A 97 -6.99 10.82 -7.30
CA VAL A 97 -5.60 11.10 -7.71
C VAL A 97 -5.49 11.58 -9.17
N HIS A 98 -6.35 11.11 -10.07
CA HIS A 98 -6.31 11.49 -11.50
C HIS A 98 -7.21 12.68 -11.87
N GLY A 99 -7.76 13.40 -10.89
CA GLY A 99 -8.50 14.63 -11.17
C GLY A 99 -9.81 14.39 -11.93
N THR A 100 -10.80 13.80 -11.27
CA THR A 100 -12.19 14.17 -11.54
C THR A 100 -12.81 14.65 -10.24
N ALA A 101 -12.89 15.97 -10.08
CA ALA A 101 -13.67 16.58 -9.01
C ALA A 101 -15.10 16.02 -9.03
N PRO A 102 -15.70 15.67 -7.89
CA PRO A 102 -17.11 15.29 -7.86
C PRO A 102 -17.92 16.50 -8.35
N LEU A 103 -18.64 16.31 -9.47
CA LEU A 103 -19.59 17.29 -9.97
C LEU A 103 -20.53 17.66 -8.82
N LYS A 104 -20.45 18.90 -8.34
CA LYS A 104 -21.45 19.45 -7.43
C LYS A 104 -22.79 19.28 -8.12
N ARG A 105 -23.62 18.37 -7.60
CA ARG A 105 -25.03 18.29 -7.93
C ARG A 105 -25.61 19.64 -7.51
N GLN A 106 -25.78 20.55 -8.47
CA GLN A 106 -26.55 21.76 -8.24
C GLN A 106 -27.96 21.33 -7.86
N GLU A 107 -28.38 21.76 -6.68
CA GLU A 107 -29.78 21.75 -6.28
C GLU A 107 -30.55 22.56 -7.32
N ILE A 108 -31.48 21.88 -7.99
CA ILE A 108 -32.54 22.53 -8.76
C ILE A 108 -33.53 23.02 -7.71
N GLN A 109 -33.88 24.30 -7.84
CA GLN A 109 -34.89 25.04 -7.06
C GLN A 109 -36.18 24.27 -6.86
#